data_AF-A0AAW6C9T3-F1
#
_entry.id   AF-A0AAW6C9T3-F1
#
_cell.length_a   1.000
_cell.length_b   1.000
_cell.length_c   1.000
_cell.angle_alpha   90.00
_cell.angle_beta   90.00
_cell.angle_gamma   90.00
#
_symmetry.space_group_name_H-M   'P 1'
#
loop_
_entity.id
_entity.type
_entity.pdbx_description
1 polymer ?
#
loop_
_entity_poly.entity_id
_entity_poly.type
_entity_poly.pdbx_seq_one_letter_code
_entity_poly.pdbx_strand_id
1 'polypeptide(L)'
;MAQSPKRRANLLGARIRAWFEGRTSGTGSDAAPGPGEDLERELRRTQAQLVEARAEITALRRQKGDLRPALARVLKKTDEELLAYRYCAVQPAEDTCEWEAVTERCCLGGCDMGVYTFSAEREALLFSALLEAIGYRPDHNTACSSCYAEYRKDRIETT
;
A
#
# COMPACT_ATOMS: atom_id res chain seq x y z
N MET A 1 40.57 -20.97 41.95
CA MET A 1 39.77 -21.67 42.97
C MET A 1 38.29 -21.61 42.57
N ALA A 2 37.74 -22.69 42.03
CA ALA A 2 36.38 -22.74 41.49
C ALA A 2 35.35 -22.90 42.63
N GLN A 3 34.36 -22.00 42.68
CA GLN A 3 33.30 -22.06 43.69
C GLN A 3 32.39 -23.27 43.46
N SER A 4 32.14 -24.04 44.53
CA SER A 4 31.35 -25.28 44.53
C SER A 4 29.93 -25.07 43.98
N PRO A 5 29.42 -25.99 43.12
CA PRO A 5 28.10 -25.90 42.48
C PRO A 5 26.93 -25.68 43.47
N LYS A 6 27.04 -26.23 44.69
CA LYS A 6 26.01 -26.08 45.74
C LYS A 6 25.87 -24.64 46.25
N ARG A 7 26.96 -23.85 46.26
CA ARG A 7 26.89 -22.43 46.63
C ARG A 7 26.22 -21.58 45.55
N ARG A 8 26.38 -21.92 44.26
CA ARG A 8 25.70 -21.23 43.15
C ARG A 8 24.18 -21.45 43.18
N ALA A 9 23.74 -22.67 43.46
CA ALA A 9 22.31 -22.98 43.59
C ALA A 9 21.64 -22.23 44.75
N ASN A 10 22.33 -22.14 45.90
CA ASN A 10 21.82 -21.40 47.06
C ASN A 10 21.78 -19.87 46.84
N LEU A 11 22.73 -19.31 46.09
CA LEU A 11 22.73 -17.90 45.69
C LEU A 11 21.59 -17.59 44.70
N LEU A 12 21.29 -18.51 43.78
CA LEU A 12 20.18 -18.36 42.85
C LEU A 12 18.82 -18.42 43.58
N GLY A 13 18.65 -19.38 44.49
CA GLY A 13 17.44 -19.50 45.31
C GLY A 13 17.24 -18.34 46.29
N ALA A 14 18.32 -17.73 46.79
CA ALA A 14 18.24 -16.52 47.61
C ALA A 14 17.86 -15.28 46.78
N ARG A 15 18.39 -15.14 45.56
CA ARG A 15 18.05 -14.04 44.65
C ARG A 15 16.60 -14.11 44.16
N ILE A 16 16.08 -15.32 43.91
CA ILE A 16 14.68 -15.51 43.49
C ILE A 16 13.72 -15.17 44.64
N ARG A 17 14.05 -15.54 45.89
CA ARG A 17 13.27 -15.15 47.07
C ARG A 17 13.30 -13.65 47.34
N ALA A 18 14.48 -13.03 47.29
CA ALA A 18 14.61 -11.58 47.46
C ALA A 18 13.84 -10.79 46.38
N TRP A 19 13.76 -11.32 45.14
CA TRP A 19 12.97 -10.74 44.06
C TRP A 19 11.44 -10.88 44.28
N PHE A 20 11.01 -11.86 45.07
CA PHE A 20 9.61 -12.04 45.46
C PHE A 20 9.25 -11.22 46.71
N GLU A 21 10.14 -11.20 47.71
CA GLU A 21 9.94 -10.51 49.00
C GLU A 21 10.11 -8.99 48.88
N GLY A 22 10.98 -8.50 47.99
CA GLY A 22 11.09 -7.07 47.67
C GLY A 22 9.86 -6.47 46.98
N ARG A 23 8.84 -7.30 46.66
CA ARG A 23 7.60 -6.90 45.99
C ARG A 23 6.45 -6.55 46.95
N THR A 24 6.59 -6.83 48.26
CA THR A 24 5.49 -6.60 49.23
C THR A 24 5.64 -5.35 50.09
N SER A 25 6.68 -4.55 49.91
CA SER A 25 6.88 -3.32 50.70
C SER A 25 7.27 -2.16 49.81
N GLY A 26 6.27 -1.43 49.34
CA GLY A 26 6.43 -0.20 48.56
C GLY A 26 5.26 0.75 48.79
N THR A 27 5.23 1.38 49.97
CA THR A 27 4.55 2.66 50.17
C THR A 27 5.36 3.73 49.42
N GLY A 28 4.89 4.16 48.26
CA GLY A 28 5.55 5.17 47.43
C GLY A 28 4.67 5.55 46.25
N SER A 29 3.96 6.65 46.39
CA SER A 29 3.19 7.34 45.35
C SER A 29 4.12 7.81 44.24
N ASP A 30 4.19 7.02 43.17
CA ASP A 30 4.30 7.38 41.75
C ASP A 30 4.57 6.07 41.00
N ALA A 31 3.53 5.24 40.93
CA ALA A 31 3.62 3.89 40.42
C ALA A 31 3.79 3.91 38.89
N ALA A 32 4.99 3.58 38.42
CA ALA A 32 5.14 3.04 37.07
C ALA A 32 4.18 1.83 36.93
N PRO A 33 3.40 1.75 35.84
CA PRO A 33 2.38 0.74 35.71
C PRO A 33 2.98 -0.66 35.87
N GLY A 34 2.31 -1.50 36.65
CA GLY A 34 2.79 -2.86 36.92
C GLY A 34 2.85 -3.69 35.63
N PRO A 35 3.68 -4.75 35.56
CA PRO A 35 3.81 -5.58 34.36
C PRO A 35 2.48 -6.21 33.89
N GLY A 36 1.47 -6.33 34.76
CA GLY A 36 0.10 -6.74 34.39
C GLY A 36 -0.70 -5.64 33.69
N GLU A 37 -0.54 -4.37 34.09
CA GLU A 37 -1.25 -3.24 33.48
C GLU A 37 -0.74 -2.94 32.07
N ASP A 38 0.55 -3.19 31.83
CA ASP A 38 1.15 -3.07 30.50
C ASP A 38 0.67 -4.18 29.56
N LEU A 39 0.54 -5.42 30.06
CA LEU A 39 -0.04 -6.53 29.30
C LEU A 39 -1.52 -6.32 29.00
N GLU A 40 -2.32 -5.81 29.95
CA GLU A 40 -3.72 -5.46 29.72
C GLU A 40 -3.89 -4.31 28.71
N ARG A 41 -2.95 -3.36 28.72
CA ARG A 41 -2.91 -2.27 27.73
C ARG A 41 -2.58 -2.83 26.35
N GLU A 42 -1.63 -3.73 26.25
CA GLU A 42 -1.25 -4.38 24.99
C GLU A 42 -2.36 -5.31 24.46
N LEU A 43 -3.04 -6.04 25.33
CA LEU A 43 -4.23 -6.83 24.99
C LEU A 43 -5.31 -5.93 24.38
N ARG A 44 -5.62 -4.79 25.02
CA ARG A 44 -6.62 -3.83 24.52
C ARG A 44 -6.22 -3.25 23.17
N ARG A 45 -4.94 -2.91 22.98
CA ARG A 45 -4.42 -2.42 21.69
C ARG A 45 -4.57 -3.47 20.60
N THR A 46 -4.16 -4.71 20.88
CA THR A 46 -4.25 -5.82 19.92
C THR A 46 -5.70 -6.14 19.57
N GLN A 47 -6.61 -6.10 20.56
CA GLN A 47 -8.04 -6.28 20.33
C GLN A 47 -8.62 -5.18 19.42
N ALA A 48 -8.23 -3.92 19.63
CA ALA A 48 -8.64 -2.82 18.77
C ALA A 48 -8.15 -3.00 17.32
N GLN A 49 -6.86 -3.32 17.14
CA GLN A 49 -6.27 -3.61 15.82
C GLN A 49 -6.97 -4.77 15.10
N LEU A 50 -7.34 -5.83 15.84
CA LEU A 50 -8.07 -6.96 15.28
C LEU A 50 -9.49 -6.59 14.83
N VAL A 51 -10.18 -5.71 15.56
CA VAL A 51 -11.48 -5.18 15.15
C VAL A 51 -11.34 -4.34 13.88
N GLU A 52 -10.34 -3.47 13.82
CA GLU A 52 -10.04 -2.64 12.63
C GLU A 52 -9.72 -3.50 11.41
N ALA A 53 -8.81 -4.46 11.53
CA ALA A 53 -8.45 -5.38 10.46
C ALA A 53 -9.65 -6.22 9.98
N ARG A 54 -10.55 -6.64 10.88
CA ARG A 54 -11.79 -7.34 10.51
C ARG A 54 -12.75 -6.46 9.72
N ALA A 55 -12.87 -5.18 10.11
CA ALA A 55 -13.66 -4.22 9.38
C ALA A 55 -13.08 -3.98 7.97
N GLU A 56 -11.76 -3.83 7.87
CA GLU A 56 -11.05 -3.68 6.59
C GLU A 56 -11.24 -4.90 5.68
N ILE A 57 -11.06 -6.11 6.19
CA ILE A 57 -11.31 -7.36 5.42
C ILE A 57 -12.75 -7.39 4.89
N THR A 58 -13.72 -6.97 5.71
CA THR A 58 -15.13 -6.94 5.32
C THR A 58 -15.37 -5.92 4.21
N ALA A 59 -14.78 -4.73 4.32
CA ALA A 59 -14.85 -3.69 3.30
C ALA A 59 -14.23 -4.15 1.97
N LEU A 60 -13.02 -4.73 2.00
CA LEU A 60 -12.33 -5.24 0.82
C LEU A 60 -13.11 -6.38 0.14
N ARG A 61 -13.72 -7.27 0.92
CA ARG A 61 -14.57 -8.34 0.38
C ARG A 61 -15.80 -7.78 -0.35
N ARG A 62 -16.42 -6.74 0.21
CA ARG A 62 -17.54 -6.04 -0.43
C ARG A 62 -17.09 -5.36 -1.73
N GLN A 63 -16.02 -4.58 -1.67
CA GLN A 63 -15.46 -3.90 -2.85
C GLN A 63 -15.15 -4.89 -3.98
N LYS A 64 -14.51 -6.04 -3.67
CA LYS A 64 -14.27 -7.11 -4.64
C LYS A 64 -15.57 -7.66 -5.22
N GLY A 65 -16.59 -7.83 -4.38
CA GLY A 65 -17.93 -8.24 -4.79
C GLY A 65 -18.56 -7.27 -5.81
N ASP A 66 -18.37 -5.97 -5.60
CA ASP A 66 -18.91 -4.90 -6.47
C ASP A 66 -18.11 -4.74 -7.77
N LEU A 67 -16.79 -5.01 -7.76
CA LEU A 67 -15.94 -4.97 -8.95
C LEU A 67 -16.29 -6.05 -9.97
N ARG A 68 -16.57 -7.29 -9.55
CA ARG A 68 -16.88 -8.40 -10.48
C ARG A 68 -18.01 -8.07 -11.48
N PRO A 69 -19.20 -7.60 -11.07
CA PRO A 69 -20.25 -7.24 -12.01
C PRO A 69 -19.88 -6.01 -12.85
N ALA A 70 -19.06 -5.07 -12.35
CA ALA A 70 -18.56 -3.95 -13.14
C ALA A 70 -17.66 -4.42 -14.29
N LEU A 71 -16.67 -5.26 -14.00
CA LEU A 71 -15.78 -5.83 -15.01
C LEU A 71 -16.55 -6.68 -16.03
N ALA A 72 -17.51 -7.49 -15.56
CA ALA A 72 -18.36 -8.29 -16.44
C ALA A 72 -19.21 -7.45 -17.40
N ARG A 73 -19.62 -6.24 -17.01
CA ARG A 73 -20.30 -5.30 -17.92
C ARG A 73 -19.37 -4.76 -18.99
N VAL A 74 -18.14 -4.40 -18.62
CA VAL A 74 -17.13 -3.89 -19.57
C VAL A 74 -16.79 -4.95 -20.61
N LEU A 75 -16.54 -6.20 -20.20
CA LEU A 75 -16.18 -7.29 -21.11
C LEU A 75 -17.29 -7.63 -22.12
N LYS A 76 -18.54 -7.27 -21.82
CA LYS A 76 -19.69 -7.50 -22.71
C LYS A 76 -19.94 -6.34 -23.68
N LYS A 77 -19.16 -5.25 -23.60
CA LYS A 77 -19.33 -4.10 -24.49
C LYS A 77 -18.98 -4.44 -25.93
N THR A 78 -19.77 -3.89 -26.86
CA THR A 78 -19.44 -3.94 -28.29
C THR A 78 -18.27 -3.02 -28.63
N ASP A 79 -17.70 -3.17 -29.81
CA ASP A 79 -16.61 -2.31 -30.28
C ASP A 79 -17.06 -0.85 -30.37
N GLU A 80 -18.29 -0.59 -30.83
CA GLU A 80 -18.86 0.76 -30.90
C GLU A 80 -19.02 1.38 -29.51
N GLU A 81 -19.48 0.59 -28.53
CA GLU A 81 -19.62 1.05 -27.15
C GLU A 81 -18.27 1.34 -26.49
N LEU A 82 -17.21 0.63 -26.88
CA LEU A 82 -15.86 0.85 -26.42
C LEU A 82 -15.20 2.06 -27.10
N LEU A 83 -15.43 2.27 -28.40
CA LEU A 83 -14.93 3.43 -29.14
C LEU A 83 -15.53 4.74 -28.62
N ALA A 84 -16.80 4.70 -28.18
CA ALA A 84 -17.44 5.83 -27.50
C ALA A 84 -16.84 6.11 -26.11
N TYR A 85 -16.08 5.17 -25.55
CA TYR A 85 -15.49 5.23 -24.22
C TYR A 85 -14.08 5.86 -24.31
N ARG A 86 -13.91 7.07 -23.78
CA ARG A 86 -12.64 7.82 -23.87
C ARG A 86 -12.02 8.06 -22.50
N TYR A 87 -11.60 6.99 -21.83
CA TYR A 87 -10.90 7.13 -20.54
C TYR A 87 -9.41 7.43 -20.73
N CYS A 88 -8.75 6.69 -21.61
CA CYS A 88 -7.35 6.87 -21.99
C CYS A 88 -7.25 7.13 -23.50
N ALA A 89 -6.13 7.67 -23.96
CA ALA A 89 -5.88 7.72 -25.40
C ALA A 89 -5.57 6.30 -25.89
N VAL A 90 -6.23 5.89 -26.98
CA VAL A 90 -5.95 4.64 -27.69
C VAL A 90 -5.57 5.00 -29.11
N GLN A 91 -4.39 4.58 -29.54
CA GLN A 91 -3.80 4.98 -30.81
C GLN A 91 -2.98 3.83 -31.43
N PRO A 92 -2.81 3.78 -32.77
CA PRO A 92 -1.88 2.84 -33.38
C PRO A 92 -0.45 3.16 -32.94
N ALA A 93 0.34 2.12 -32.70
CA ALA A 93 1.78 2.28 -32.49
C ALA A 93 2.45 2.78 -33.78
N GLU A 94 3.45 3.66 -33.66
CA GLU A 94 4.04 4.33 -34.82
C GLU A 94 4.70 3.36 -35.83
N ASP A 95 5.30 2.27 -35.34
CA ASP A 95 6.15 1.38 -36.15
C ASP A 95 5.71 -0.10 -36.17
N THR A 96 4.55 -0.43 -35.59
CA THR A 96 4.06 -1.81 -35.50
C THR A 96 2.60 -1.91 -35.89
N CYS A 97 2.14 -3.12 -36.25
CA CYS A 97 0.71 -3.42 -36.41
C CYS A 97 0.02 -3.60 -35.04
N GLU A 98 0.45 -2.85 -34.03
CA GLU A 98 -0.03 -2.92 -32.66
C GLU A 98 -0.76 -1.63 -32.27
N TRP A 99 -1.45 -1.69 -31.13
CA TRP A 99 -2.23 -0.60 -30.57
C TRP A 99 -1.74 -0.26 -29.18
N GLU A 100 -1.72 1.02 -28.87
CA GLU A 100 -1.26 1.56 -27.60
C GLU A 100 -2.43 2.15 -26.82
N ALA A 101 -2.47 1.86 -25.52
CA ALA A 101 -3.26 2.60 -24.56
C ALA A 101 -2.33 3.44 -23.69
N VAL A 102 -2.49 4.76 -23.74
CA VAL A 102 -1.68 5.71 -22.98
C VAL A 102 -2.42 6.09 -21.71
N THR A 103 -1.93 5.63 -20.56
CA THR A 103 -2.59 5.88 -19.28
C THR A 103 -2.17 7.18 -18.62
N GLU A 104 -0.97 7.67 -18.93
CA GLU A 104 -0.36 8.83 -18.27
C GLU A 104 0.23 9.79 -19.31
N ARG A 105 0.32 11.08 -18.97
CA ARG A 105 1.02 12.06 -19.81
C ARG A 105 1.92 12.94 -18.97
N CYS A 106 3.10 13.22 -19.52
CA CYS A 106 4.07 14.10 -18.91
C CYS A 106 3.45 15.49 -18.67
N CYS A 107 3.48 15.99 -17.43
CA CYS A 107 2.90 17.29 -17.10
C CYS A 107 3.66 18.49 -17.69
N LEU A 108 4.90 18.28 -18.15
CA LEU A 108 5.73 19.33 -18.76
C LEU A 108 5.61 19.38 -20.28
N GLY A 109 5.81 18.24 -20.95
CA GLY A 109 5.90 18.16 -22.41
C GLY A 109 4.74 17.44 -23.09
N GLY A 110 3.77 16.91 -22.33
CA GLY A 110 2.64 16.14 -22.89
C GLY A 110 3.01 14.80 -23.50
N CYS A 111 4.28 14.37 -23.39
CA CYS A 111 4.73 13.06 -23.85
C CYS A 111 3.88 11.93 -23.26
N ASP A 112 3.59 10.93 -24.07
CA ASP A 112 2.89 9.73 -23.62
C ASP A 112 3.75 8.97 -22.61
N MET A 113 3.13 8.57 -21.50
CA MET A 113 3.73 7.80 -20.41
C MET A 113 2.74 6.69 -20.02
N GLY A 114 3.22 5.65 -19.34
CA GLY A 114 2.36 4.50 -19.00
C GLY A 114 1.72 3.90 -20.25
N VAL A 115 2.56 3.62 -21.26
CA VAL A 115 2.11 3.09 -22.55
C VAL A 115 2.02 1.57 -22.48
N TYR A 116 0.86 1.03 -22.81
CA TYR A 116 0.60 -0.41 -22.86
C TYR A 116 0.26 -0.81 -24.29
N THR A 117 0.95 -1.83 -24.82
CA THR A 117 0.79 -2.30 -26.19
C THR A 117 -0.11 -3.54 -26.26
N PHE A 118 -0.89 -3.62 -27.32
CA PHE A 118 -1.89 -4.66 -27.58
C PHE A 118 -1.89 -5.05 -29.05
N SER A 119 -2.29 -6.29 -29.34
CA SER A 119 -2.29 -6.81 -30.70
C SER A 119 -3.47 -6.29 -31.55
N ALA A 120 -4.54 -5.84 -30.89
CA ALA A 120 -5.74 -5.32 -31.53
C ALA A 120 -6.29 -4.09 -30.81
N GLU A 121 -6.89 -3.18 -31.57
CA GLU A 121 -7.55 -1.97 -31.05
C GLU A 121 -8.55 -2.30 -29.93
N ARG A 122 -9.33 -3.35 -30.15
CA ARG A 122 -10.33 -3.83 -29.19
C ARG A 122 -9.72 -4.12 -27.81
N GLU A 123 -8.54 -4.72 -27.76
CA GLU A 123 -7.87 -5.06 -26.52
C GLU A 123 -7.42 -3.80 -25.76
N ALA A 124 -6.86 -2.81 -26.48
CA ALA A 124 -6.47 -1.53 -25.93
C ALA A 124 -7.67 -0.73 -25.40
N LEU A 125 -8.78 -0.73 -26.14
CA LEU A 125 -10.04 -0.10 -25.70
C LEU A 125 -10.64 -0.79 -24.47
N LEU A 126 -10.66 -2.13 -24.45
CA LEU A 126 -11.09 -2.90 -23.29
C LEU A 126 -10.24 -2.58 -22.07
N PHE A 127 -8.93 -2.52 -22.22
CA PHE A 127 -8.01 -2.15 -21.15
C PHE A 127 -8.35 -0.75 -20.61
N SER A 128 -8.53 0.25 -21.48
CA SER A 128 -8.94 1.60 -21.08
C SER A 128 -10.26 1.60 -20.30
N ALA A 129 -11.27 0.87 -20.77
CA ALA A 129 -12.56 0.78 -20.09
C ALA A 129 -12.48 0.04 -18.75
N LEU A 130 -11.61 -0.96 -18.62
CA LEU A 130 -11.37 -1.68 -17.37
C LEU A 130 -10.70 -0.76 -16.33
N LEU A 131 -9.74 0.08 -16.74
CA LEU A 131 -9.10 1.05 -15.85
C LEU A 131 -10.11 2.04 -15.26
N GLU A 132 -11.04 2.54 -16.06
CA GLU A 132 -12.12 3.39 -15.54
C GLU A 132 -13.01 2.63 -14.56
N ALA A 133 -13.40 1.39 -14.88
CA ALA A 133 -14.28 0.58 -14.06
C ALA A 133 -13.68 0.23 -12.69
N ILE A 134 -12.35 0.10 -12.58
CA ILE A 134 -11.65 -0.06 -11.30
C ILE A 134 -11.31 1.26 -10.60
N GLY A 135 -11.62 2.40 -11.24
CA GLY A 135 -11.33 3.73 -10.72
C GLY A 135 -9.85 4.09 -10.70
N TYR A 136 -9.03 3.47 -11.57
CA TYR A 136 -7.61 3.79 -11.67
C TYR A 136 -7.45 5.24 -12.12
N ARG A 137 -6.78 6.08 -11.32
CA ARG A 137 -6.51 7.48 -11.66
C ARG A 137 -5.00 7.67 -11.86
N PRO A 138 -4.54 8.07 -13.05
CA PRO A 138 -3.13 8.36 -13.28
C PRO A 138 -2.66 9.57 -12.45
N ASP A 139 -1.38 9.55 -12.06
CA ASP A 139 -0.77 10.69 -11.37
C ASP A 139 -0.62 11.87 -12.34
N HIS A 140 -1.24 12.99 -12.00
CA HIS A 140 -1.33 14.18 -12.85
C HIS A 140 -0.13 15.13 -12.71
N ASN A 141 0.88 14.76 -11.92
CA ASN A 141 2.04 15.61 -11.63
C ASN A 141 3.37 14.88 -11.79
N THR A 142 3.43 13.99 -12.79
CA THR A 142 4.64 13.26 -13.15
C THR A 142 5.20 13.82 -14.45
N ALA A 143 6.50 14.13 -14.45
CA ALA A 143 7.23 14.53 -15.65
C ALA A 143 8.14 13.39 -16.10
N CYS A 144 8.24 13.16 -17.41
CA CYS A 144 9.22 12.23 -17.95
C CYS A 144 10.65 12.76 -17.70
N SER A 145 11.61 11.85 -17.65
CA SER A 145 13.01 12.17 -17.35
C SER A 145 13.61 13.19 -18.33
N SER A 146 13.22 13.12 -19.60
CA SER A 146 13.69 14.03 -20.65
C SER A 146 13.17 15.46 -20.43
N CYS A 147 11.85 15.66 -20.36
CA CYS A 147 11.28 16.99 -20.12
C CYS A 147 11.70 17.57 -18.77
N TYR A 148 11.84 16.74 -17.74
CA TYR A 148 12.34 17.22 -16.45
C TYR A 148 13.81 17.63 -16.51
N ALA A 149 14.63 16.97 -17.31
CA ALA A 149 16.02 17.36 -17.52
C ALA A 149 16.13 18.71 -18.22
N GLU A 150 15.31 18.98 -19.23
CA GLU A 150 15.25 20.27 -19.93
C GLU A 150 14.78 21.38 -18.99
N TYR A 151 13.66 21.16 -18.28
CA TYR A 151 13.15 22.12 -17.30
C TYR A 151 14.19 22.51 -16.24
N ARG A 152 15.02 21.55 -15.78
CA ARG A 152 16.10 21.85 -14.83
C ARG A 152 17.19 22.74 -15.43
N LYS A 153 17.55 22.56 -16.70
CA LYS A 153 18.57 23.39 -17.36
C LYS A 153 18.10 24.84 -17.44
N ASP A 154 16.86 25.05 -17.88
CA ASP A 154 16.27 26.39 -17.99
C ASP A 154 16.27 27.12 -16.64
N ARG A 155 16.01 26.40 -15.54
CA ARG A 155 16.02 26.97 -14.18
C ARG A 155 17.40 27.26 -13.63
N ILE A 156 18.44 26.55 -14.06
CA ILE A 156 19.81 26.78 -13.61
C ILE A 156 20.43 27.94 -14.38
N GLU A 157 20.09 28.12 -15.66
CA GLU A 157 20.62 29.21 -16.51
C GLU A 157 19.98 30.58 -16.25
N THR A 158 18.84 30.63 -15.56
CA THR A 158 18.17 31.88 -15.15
C THR A 158 18.50 32.36 -13.74
N THR A 159 19.40 31.68 -13.02
CA THR A 159 19.87 32.08 -11.67
C THR A 159 21.32 32.52 -11.69
#